data_AF-A0A7D9IAX2-F1
#
_entry.id   AF-A0A7D9IAX2-F1
#
_cell.length_a   1.000
_cell.length_b   1.000
_cell.length_c   1.000
_cell.angle_alpha   90.00
_cell.angle_beta   90.00
_cell.angle_gamma   90.00
#
_symmetry.space_group_name_H-M   'P 1'
#
loop_
_entity.id
_entity.type
_entity.pdbx_description
1 polymer ?
#
loop_
_entity_poly.entity_id
_entity_poly.type
_entity_poly.pdbx_seq_one_letter_code
_entity_poly.pdbx_strand_id
1 'polypeptide(L)' 'DIKKALYKVLGRSTLFFDQLEAIVIDIEKNVNNRPLTYVESEQEEEQVFTPNTILWGKTCIPLTNQTRIMEKS' A
#
# COMPACT_ATOMS: atom_id res chain seq x y z
N ASP A 1 -5.03 12.19 -4.76
CA ASP A 1 -4.44 12.15 -6.10
C ASP A 1 -3.02 11.61 -6.06
N ILE A 2 -2.70 10.65 -6.93
CA ILE A 2 -1.36 10.04 -7.06
C ILE A 2 -0.27 11.10 -7.21
N LYS A 3 -0.52 12.17 -7.99
CA LYS A 3 0.42 13.27 -8.18
C LYS A 3 0.80 13.97 -6.87
N LYS A 4 -0.13 14.10 -5.92
CA LYS A 4 0.14 14.68 -4.59
C LYS A 4 0.91 13.71 -3.70
N ALA A 5 0.64 12.41 -3.79
CA ALA A 5 1.39 11.39 -3.04
C ALA A 5 2.85 11.34 -3.51
N LEU A 6 3.08 11.34 -4.83
CA LEU A 6 4.40 11.43 -5.43
C LEU A 6 5.12 12.71 -5.00
N TYR A 7 4.46 13.87 -5.09
CA TYR A 7 5.05 15.13 -4.67
C TYR A 7 5.42 15.15 -3.18
N LYS A 8 4.60 14.54 -2.31
CA LYS A 8 4.90 14.44 -0.87
C LYS A 8 6.13 13.58 -0.58
N VAL A 9 6.33 12.48 -1.32
CA VAL A 9 7.45 11.55 -1.08
C VAL A 9 8.73 12.04 -1.75
N LEU A 10 8.64 12.55 -2.99
CA LEU A 10 9.79 12.96 -3.79
C LEU A 10 10.22 14.41 -3.49
N GLY A 11 9.28 15.32 -3.24
CA GLY A 11 9.57 16.74 -3.06
C GLY A 11 10.37 17.32 -4.24
N ARG A 12 11.63 17.69 -3.98
CA ARG A 12 12.59 18.23 -4.97
C ARG A 12 13.79 17.31 -5.23
N SER A 13 13.74 16.04 -4.81
CA SER A 13 14.85 15.10 -4.97
C SER A 13 15.07 14.71 -6.43
N THR A 14 16.32 14.54 -6.83
CA THR A 14 16.70 13.88 -8.09
C THR A 14 17.09 12.45 -7.76
N LEU A 15 16.49 11.48 -8.46
CA LEU A 15 16.64 10.06 -8.15
C LEU A 15 17.08 9.27 -9.37
N PHE A 16 17.78 8.17 -9.12
CA PHE A 16 17.98 7.15 -10.13
C PHE A 16 16.68 6.40 -10.41
N PHE A 17 16.59 5.80 -11.59
CA PHE A 17 15.37 5.10 -12.03
C PHE A 17 14.89 4.06 -11.02
N ASP A 18 15.79 3.20 -10.54
CA ASP A 18 15.46 2.12 -9.59
C ASP A 18 14.90 2.66 -8.27
N GLN A 19 15.38 3.82 -7.81
CA GLN A 19 14.88 4.48 -6.61
C GLN A 19 13.47 5.04 -6.84
N LEU A 20 13.23 5.63 -8.01
CA LEU A 20 11.92 6.13 -8.38
C LEU A 20 10.91 4.97 -8.51
N GLU A 21 11.31 3.86 -9.11
CA GLU A 21 10.49 2.65 -9.24
C GLU A 21 10.05 2.13 -7.86
N ALA A 22 10.99 1.96 -6.93
CA ALA A 22 10.69 1.52 -5.58
C ALA A 22 9.69 2.46 -4.87
N ILE A 23 9.86 3.78 -5.01
CA ILE A 23 8.96 4.77 -4.43
C ILE A 23 7.56 4.69 -5.04
N VAL A 24 7.46 4.55 -6.36
CA VAL A 24 6.17 4.43 -7.05
C VAL A 24 5.43 3.19 -6.57
N ILE A 25 6.12 2.05 -6.47
CA ILE A 25 5.56 0.80 -5.95
C ILE A 25 5.01 1.00 -4.53
N ASP A 26 5.75 1.68 -3.65
CA ASP A 26 5.30 1.89 -2.28
C ASP A 26 4.11 2.86 -2.18
N ILE A 27 4.08 3.91 -3.02
CA ILE A 27 2.93 4.81 -3.12
C ILE A 27 1.71 4.04 -3.60
N GLU A 28 1.86 3.19 -4.62
CA GLU A 28 0.77 2.38 -5.16
C GLU A 28 0.18 1.46 -4.08
N LYS A 29 1.02 0.74 -3.33
CA LYS A 29 0.59 -0.09 -2.19
C LYS A 29 -0.19 0.73 -1.15
N ASN A 30 0.30 1.91 -0.79
CA ASN A 30 -0.35 2.76 0.21
C ASN A 30 -1.70 3.28 -0.29
N VAL A 31 -1.79 3.70 -1.55
CA VAL A 31 -3.05 4.19 -2.13
C VAL A 31 -4.06 3.05 -2.26
N ASN A 32 -3.64 1.89 -2.74
CA ASN A 32 -4.53 0.75 -3.02
C ASN A 32 -4.99 0.02 -1.75
N ASN A 33 -4.25 0.14 -0.64
CA ASN A 33 -4.63 -0.41 0.67
C ASN A 33 -5.18 0.64 1.64
N ARG A 34 -5.42 1.88 1.17
CA ARG A 34 -6.00 2.92 2.02
C ARG A 34 -7.47 2.61 2.33
N PRO A 35 -7.91 2.71 3.60
CA PRO A 35 -9.33 2.65 3.95
C PRO A 35 -10.16 3.68 3.18
N LEU A 36 -11.27 3.22 2.61
CA LEU A 36 -12.29 4.03 1.94
C LEU A 36 -13.41 4.42 2.91
N THR A 37 -13.62 3.62 3.94
CA THR A 37 -14.54 3.90 5.04
C THR A 37 -13.79 4.43 6.26
N TYR A 38 -14.52 5.09 7.15
CA TYR A 38 -14.03 5.34 8.50
C TYR A 38 -13.78 4.00 9.19
N VAL A 39 -12.66 3.89 9.91
CA VAL A 39 -12.31 2.71 10.70
C VAL A 39 -12.14 3.20 12.13
N GLU A 40 -12.99 2.74 13.04
CA GLU A 40 -12.82 2.99 14.47
C GLU A 40 -11.58 2.24 14.97
N SER A 41 -10.76 2.90 15.79
CA SER A 41 -9.50 2.35 16.29
C SER A 41 -9.67 1.17 17.25
N GLU A 42 -10.89 0.88 17.72
CA GLU A 42 -11.18 -0.10 18.76
C GLU A 42 -11.85 -1.39 18.23
N GLN A 43 -12.22 -1.43 16.95
CA GLN A 43 -12.81 -2.61 16.33
C GLN A 43 -11.80 -3.27 15.39
N GLU A 44 -11.02 -4.20 15.94
CA GLU A 44 -9.98 -4.96 15.22
C GLU A 44 -10.54 -5.85 14.09
N GLU A 45 -11.87 -6.04 14.01
CA GLU A 45 -12.52 -7.02 13.13
C GLU A 45 -13.44 -6.42 12.05
N GLU A 46 -13.58 -5.09 11.93
CA GLU A 46 -14.39 -4.54 10.84
C GLU A 46 -13.58 -4.63 9.53
N GLN A 47 -14.14 -5.34 8.54
CA GLN A 47 -13.51 -5.52 7.24
C GLN A 47 -13.26 -4.15 6.58
N VAL A 48 -12.00 -3.72 6.57
CA VAL A 48 -11.61 -2.43 5.98
C VAL A 48 -11.77 -2.48 4.48
N PHE A 49 -12.71 -1.69 3.95
CA PHE A 49 -12.88 -1.51 2.51
C PHE A 49 -11.75 -0.62 1.98
N THR A 50 -10.84 -1.22 1.22
CA THR A 50 -9.79 -0.56 0.45
C THR A 50 -10.07 -0.68 -1.05
N PRO A 51 -9.45 0.13 -1.93
CA PRO A 51 -9.54 -0.06 -3.37
C PRO A 51 -9.24 -1.50 -3.80
N ASN A 52 -8.21 -2.14 -3.22
CA ASN A 52 -7.88 -3.53 -3.49
C ASN A 52 -9.01 -4.50 -3.11
N THR A 53 -9.61 -4.33 -1.93
CA THR A 53 -10.71 -5.21 -1.50
C THR A 53 -11.95 -5.08 -2.37
N ILE A 54 -12.22 -3.89 -2.92
CA ILE A 54 -13.34 -3.69 -3.85
C ILE A 54 -13.05 -4.35 -5.21
N LEU A 55 -11.84 -4.15 -5.75
CA LEU A 55 -11.49 -4.64 -7.08
C LEU A 55 -11.30 -6.16 -7.11
N TRP A 56 -10.74 -6.73 -6.05
CA TRP A 56 -10.32 -8.15 -6.03
C TRP A 56 -11.13 -9.02 -5.07
N GLY A 57 -12.03 -8.44 -4.27
CA GLY A 57 -12.78 -9.16 -3.23
C GLY A 57 -11.93 -9.64 -2.05
N LYS A 58 -10.63 -9.29 -2.03
CA LYS A 58 -9.68 -9.67 -0.98
C LYS A 58 -8.60 -8.61 -0.82
N THR A 59 -7.98 -8.56 0.35
CA THR A 59 -6.81 -7.71 0.59
C THR A 59 -5.62 -8.22 -0.23
N CYS A 60 -5.03 -7.36 -1.05
CA CYS A 60 -3.82 -7.68 -1.79
C CYS A 60 -2.60 -7.40 -0.91
N ILE A 61 -1.92 -8.47 -0.49
CA ILE A 61 -0.74 -8.40 0.39
C ILE A 61 0.52 -8.43 -0.48
N PRO A 62 1.49 -7.51 -0.28
CA PRO A 62 2.73 -7.51 -1.04
C PRO A 62 3.51 -8.82 -0.90
N LEU A 63 4.07 -9.32 -2.02
CA LEU A 63 4.88 -10.54 -2.08
C LEU A 63 6.16 -10.48 -1.22
N THR A 64 6.61 -9.29 -0.82
CA THR A 64 7.76 -9.10 0.08
C THR A 64 7.58 -9.69 1.48
N ASN A 65 6.36 -10.10 1.86
CA ASN A 65 6.10 -10.82 3.10
C ASN A 65 6.19 -12.36 2.97
N GLN A 66 6.45 -12.92 1.77
CA GLN A 66 6.55 -14.38 1.60
C GLN A 66 7.75 -15.01 2.31
N THR A 67 8.82 -14.25 2.57
CA THR A 67 10.00 -14.78 3.27
C THR A 67 9.74 -15.14 4.74
N ARG A 68 8.69 -14.59 5.37
CA ARG A 68 8.36 -14.91 6.78
C ARG A 68 7.36 -16.06 6.94
N ILE A 69 6.62 -16.41 5.88
CA ILE A 69 5.65 -17.53 5.90
C ILE A 69 6.25 -18.85 5.42
N MET A 70 7.43 -18.85 4.80
CA MET A 70 8.16 -20.08 4.47
C MET A 70 9.11 -20.57 5.58
N GLU A 71 9.43 -19.75 6.59
CA GLU A 71 10.23 -20.17 7.76
C GLU A 71 9.41 -20.86 8.87
N LYS A 72 8.09 -21.01 8.68
CA LYS A 72 7.18 -21.63 9.67
C LYS A 72 6.41 -22.85 9.14
N SER A 73 6.87 -23.46 8.04
CA SER A 73 6.36 -24.76 7.57
C SER A 73 7.40 -25.85 7.77
#